data_AF-A0A699SYK8-F1
#
_entry.id   AF-A0A699SYK8-F1
#
_cell.length_a   1.000
_cell.length_b   1.000
_cell.length_c   1.000
_cell.angle_alpha   90.00
_cell.angle_beta   90.00
_cell.angle_gamma   90.00
#
_symmetry.space_group_name_H-M   'P 1'
#
loop_
_entity.id
_entity.type
_entity.pdbx_description
1 polymer ?
#
loop_
_entity_poly.entity_id
_entity_poly.type
_entity_poly.pdbx_seq_one_letter_code
_entity_poly.pdbx_strand_id
1 'polypeptide(L)'
;AGLAELEEWCYNATEEYAGTAWDELKHIRQAVGFLVTHQKPDKTLKELTQELCPVLSIQQLYRISTMYMDDKYGTHTVSSELISNMRVMMTKDMDNGVSSSLLLDDDSR
;
A
#
# COMPACT_ATOMS: atom_id res chain seq x y z
N ALA A 1 5.86 -12.53 10.63
CA ALA A 1 6.85 -13.58 10.34
C ALA A 1 7.60 -13.19 9.07
N GLY A 2 7.06 -13.43 7.86
CA GLY A 2 7.78 -13.21 6.59
C GLY A 2 8.53 -11.88 6.40
N LEU A 3 7.85 -10.71 6.45
CA LEU A 3 8.55 -9.43 6.24
C LEU A 3 9.62 -9.12 7.30
N ALA A 4 9.41 -9.54 8.55
CA ALA A 4 10.38 -9.31 9.61
C ALA A 4 11.62 -10.22 9.44
N GLU A 5 11.43 -11.46 9.00
CA GLU A 5 12.54 -12.37 8.67
C GLU A 5 13.37 -11.85 7.49
N LEU A 6 12.70 -11.27 6.48
CA LEU A 6 13.38 -10.64 5.35
C LEU A 6 14.12 -9.35 5.75
N GLU A 7 13.55 -8.56 6.66
CA GLU A 7 14.22 -7.38 7.23
C GLU A 7 15.51 -7.77 7.95
N GLU A 8 15.42 -8.77 8.83
CA GLU A 8 16.56 -9.29 9.58
C GLU A 8 17.63 -9.87 8.64
N TRP A 9 17.21 -10.61 7.61
CA TRP A 9 18.14 -11.12 6.61
C TRP A 9 18.85 -9.99 5.85
N CYS A 10 18.11 -8.97 5.38
CA CYS A 10 18.70 -7.82 4.68
C CYS A 10 19.66 -7.04 5.58
N TYR A 11 19.38 -6.93 6.87
CA TYR A 11 20.23 -6.26 7.85
C TYR A 11 21.54 -7.01 8.12
N ASN A 12 21.48 -8.34 8.18
CA ASN A 12 22.62 -9.20 8.50
C ASN A 12 23.49 -9.54 7.27
N ALA A 13 22.91 -9.56 6.08
CA ALA A 13 23.62 -9.83 4.84
C ALA A 13 24.52 -8.65 4.44
N THR A 14 25.60 -8.94 3.71
CA THR A 14 26.47 -7.89 3.14
C THR A 14 25.77 -7.17 2.01
N GLU A 15 26.25 -5.97 1.66
CA GLU A 15 25.75 -5.19 0.52
C GLU A 15 25.78 -5.99 -0.79
N GLU A 16 26.77 -6.87 -0.98
CA GLU A 16 26.87 -7.76 -2.15
C GLU A 16 25.64 -8.67 -2.31
N TYR A 17 25.05 -9.13 -1.21
CA TYR A 17 23.92 -10.06 -1.23
C TYR A 17 22.57 -9.38 -1.05
N ALA A 18 22.48 -8.38 -0.16
CA ALA A 18 21.22 -7.69 0.11
C ALA A 18 20.94 -6.57 -0.89
N GLY A 19 21.96 -5.81 -1.31
CA GLY A 19 21.83 -4.67 -2.20
C GLY A 19 20.63 -3.78 -1.84
N THR A 20 19.74 -3.56 -2.81
CA THR A 20 18.49 -2.79 -2.66
C THR A 20 17.26 -3.65 -2.36
N ALA A 21 17.42 -4.93 -2.02
CA ALA A 21 16.30 -5.87 -1.88
C ALA A 21 15.22 -5.37 -0.90
N TRP A 22 15.63 -4.71 0.20
CA TRP A 22 14.67 -4.15 1.16
C TRP A 22 13.86 -2.98 0.59
N ASP A 23 14.48 -2.15 -0.26
CA ASP A 23 13.82 -1.04 -0.92
C ASP A 23 12.82 -1.52 -1.97
N GLU A 24 13.11 -2.62 -2.67
CA GLU A 24 12.17 -3.24 -3.61
C GLU A 24 10.88 -3.70 -2.91
N LEU A 25 10.98 -4.10 -1.64
CA LEU A 25 9.83 -4.51 -0.82
C LEU A 25 8.95 -3.34 -0.32
N LYS A 26 9.26 -2.08 -0.65
CA LYS A 26 8.53 -0.89 -0.16
C LYS A 26 7.01 -0.95 -0.37
N HIS A 27 6.54 -1.46 -1.51
CA HIS A 27 5.10 -1.55 -1.81
C HIS A 27 4.39 -2.52 -0.85
N ILE A 28 4.94 -3.73 -0.68
CA ILE A 28 4.35 -4.73 0.22
C ILE A 28 4.45 -4.30 1.68
N ARG A 29 5.55 -3.63 2.07
CA ARG A 29 5.71 -3.06 3.43
C ARG A 29 4.63 -2.01 3.73
N GLN A 30 4.38 -1.08 2.81
CA GLN A 30 3.31 -0.09 2.98
C GLN A 30 1.92 -0.73 2.98
N ALA A 31 1.67 -1.73 2.12
CA ALA A 31 0.40 -2.45 2.11
C ALA A 31 0.13 -3.16 3.44
N VAL A 32 1.13 -3.84 4.01
CA VAL A 32 1.02 -4.48 5.33
C VAL A 32 0.85 -3.43 6.42
N GLY A 33 1.64 -2.35 6.40
CA GLY A 33 1.50 -1.23 7.33
C GLY A 33 0.09 -0.64 7.33
N PHE A 34 -0.48 -0.43 6.16
CA PHE A 34 -1.87 -0.02 6.00
C PHE A 34 -2.85 -1.04 6.59
N LEU A 35 -2.63 -2.34 6.37
CA LEU A 35 -3.51 -3.38 6.90
C LEU A 35 -3.52 -3.44 8.43
N VAL A 36 -2.39 -3.21 9.10
CA VAL A 36 -2.30 -3.26 10.58
C VAL A 36 -2.57 -1.91 11.27
N THR A 37 -2.73 -0.84 10.50
CA THR A 37 -2.98 0.51 11.02
C THR A 37 -4.29 0.55 11.83
N HIS A 38 -4.27 1.20 13.00
CA HIS A 38 -5.46 1.42 13.83
C HIS A 38 -6.23 2.68 13.42
N GLN A 39 -7.52 2.77 13.83
CA GLN A 39 -8.37 3.96 13.64
C GLN A 39 -8.44 4.45 12.18
N LYS A 40 -8.37 3.52 11.23
CA LYS A 40 -8.43 3.84 9.80
C LYS A 40 -9.69 4.61 9.37
N PRO A 41 -10.88 4.42 9.97
CA PRO A 41 -12.05 5.23 9.62
C PRO A 41 -11.85 6.74 9.86
N ASP A 42 -10.98 7.11 10.81
CA ASP A 42 -10.70 8.51 11.16
C ASP A 42 -9.58 9.12 10.30
N LYS A 43 -8.89 8.30 9.49
CA LYS A 43 -7.80 8.75 8.63
C LYS A 43 -8.33 9.44 7.40
N THR A 44 -7.69 10.55 7.06
CA THR A 44 -7.93 11.29 5.83
C THR A 44 -7.20 10.66 4.66
N LEU A 45 -7.68 10.93 3.45
CA LEU A 45 -7.03 10.51 2.22
C LEU A 45 -5.58 11.01 2.14
N LYS A 46 -5.31 12.23 2.64
CA LYS A 46 -3.97 12.83 2.64
C LYS A 46 -3.01 12.06 3.53
N GLU A 47 -3.42 11.72 4.76
CA GLU A 47 -2.60 10.92 5.67
C GLU A 47 -2.29 9.55 5.07
N LEU A 48 -3.27 8.93 4.39
CA LEU A 48 -3.04 7.65 3.72
C LEU A 48 -2.04 7.76 2.55
N THR A 49 -2.20 8.75 1.67
CA THR A 49 -1.43 8.81 0.42
C THR A 49 -0.10 9.54 0.55
N GLN A 50 0.10 10.35 1.60
CA GLN A 50 1.33 11.13 1.76
C GLN A 50 2.18 10.67 2.94
N GLU A 51 1.57 10.12 3.98
CA GLU A 51 2.29 9.77 5.21
C GLU A 51 2.43 8.26 5.37
N LEU A 52 1.34 7.50 5.20
CA LEU A 52 1.36 6.06 5.42
C LEU A 52 1.79 5.25 4.21
N CYS A 53 1.26 5.59 3.03
CA CYS A 53 1.42 4.82 1.81
C CYS A 53 1.83 5.67 0.60
N PRO A 54 2.90 6.47 0.67
CA PRO A 54 3.32 7.34 -0.44
C PRO A 54 3.76 6.61 -1.71
N VAL A 55 3.97 5.31 -1.64
CA VAL A 55 4.42 4.49 -2.78
C VAL A 55 3.26 3.69 -3.39
N LEU A 56 2.15 3.51 -2.67
CA LEU A 56 0.98 2.82 -3.22
C LEU A 56 0.15 3.77 -4.08
N SER A 57 -0.27 3.29 -5.25
CA SER A 57 -1.20 4.02 -6.09
C SER A 57 -2.60 4.09 -5.46
N ILE A 58 -3.42 5.06 -5.89
CA ILE A 58 -4.83 5.14 -5.44
C ILE A 58 -5.57 3.86 -5.80
N GLN A 59 -5.27 3.28 -6.96
CA GLN A 59 -5.88 2.03 -7.41
C GLN A 59 -5.51 0.84 -6.49
N GLN A 60 -4.25 0.75 -6.06
CA GLN A 60 -3.80 -0.26 -5.10
C GLN A 60 -4.45 -0.08 -3.72
N LEU A 61 -4.46 1.15 -3.19
CA LEU A 61 -5.13 1.48 -1.92
C LEU A 61 -6.62 1.15 -1.95
N TYR A 62 -7.31 1.51 -3.03
CA TYR A 62 -8.72 1.20 -3.22
C TYR A 62 -8.96 -0.32 -3.22
N ARG A 63 -8.13 -1.10 -3.91
CA ARG A 63 -8.25 -2.56 -3.93
C ARG A 63 -8.00 -3.18 -2.57
N ILE A 64 -6.93 -2.80 -1.87
CA ILE A 64 -6.65 -3.31 -0.52
C ILE A 64 -7.82 -2.98 0.42
N SER A 65 -8.33 -1.74 0.36
CA SER A 65 -9.42 -1.27 1.22
C SER A 65 -10.74 -2.02 0.99
N THR A 66 -11.01 -2.45 -0.24
CA THR A 66 -12.29 -3.10 -0.61
C THR A 66 -12.24 -4.62 -0.61
N MET A 67 -11.04 -5.22 -0.70
CA MET A 67 -10.86 -6.69 -0.69
C MET A 67 -10.61 -7.23 0.72
N TYR A 68 -10.03 -6.41 1.62
CA TYR A 68 -9.83 -6.81 3.00
C TYR A 68 -11.08 -6.52 3.83
N MET A 69 -11.65 -7.56 4.43
CA MET A 69 -12.63 -7.43 5.50
C MET A 69 -11.95 -7.90 6.79
N ASP A 70 -11.87 -7.01 7.79
CA ASP A 70 -11.41 -7.39 9.12
C ASP A 70 -12.51 -8.25 9.77
N ASP A 71 -12.36 -9.55 9.67
CA ASP A 71 -13.25 -10.57 10.22
C ASP A 71 -13.22 -10.63 11.75
N LYS A 72 -12.14 -10.13 12.38
CA LYS A 72 -11.95 -10.14 13.83
C LYS A 72 -12.73 -9.02 14.53
N TYR A 73 -12.85 -7.85 13.90
CA TYR A 73 -13.54 -6.70 14.50
C TYR A 73 -14.80 -6.24 13.74
N GLY A 74 -15.08 -6.81 12.56
CA GLY A 74 -16.26 -6.46 11.76
C GLY A 74 -16.32 -5.00 11.32
N THR A 75 -15.22 -4.27 11.49
CA THR A 75 -15.11 -2.84 11.19
C THR A 75 -14.66 -2.63 9.76
N HIS A 76 -15.34 -1.70 9.08
CA HIS A 76 -14.94 -1.24 7.76
C HIS A 76 -13.49 -0.71 7.84
N THR A 77 -12.64 -1.18 6.93
CA THR A 77 -11.21 -0.88 6.90
C THR A 77 -10.93 0.60 6.74
N VAL A 78 -11.79 1.35 6.07
CA VAL A 78 -11.72 2.80 5.91
C VAL A 78 -13.14 3.35 5.79
N SER A 79 -13.33 4.66 5.93
CA SER A 79 -14.66 5.26 5.78
C SER A 79 -15.19 5.17 4.35
N SER A 80 -16.52 5.09 4.20
CA SER A 80 -17.18 5.08 2.89
C SER A 80 -16.88 6.33 2.07
N GLU A 81 -16.69 7.47 2.75
CA GLU A 81 -16.27 8.72 2.12
C GLU A 81 -14.90 8.57 1.46
N LEU A 82 -13.95 7.94 2.15
CA LEU A 82 -12.61 7.73 1.64
C LEU A 82 -12.61 6.78 0.43
N ILE A 83 -13.41 5.73 0.45
CA ILE A 83 -13.64 4.85 -0.72
C ILE A 83 -14.22 5.63 -1.91
N SER A 84 -15.18 6.51 -1.65
CA SER A 84 -15.79 7.37 -2.68
C SER A 84 -14.75 8.33 -3.28
N ASN A 85 -13.95 8.97 -2.43
CA ASN A 85 -12.89 9.90 -2.85
C ASN A 85 -11.84 9.19 -3.70
N MET A 86 -11.40 7.99 -3.30
CA MET A 86 -10.47 7.18 -4.08
C MET A 86 -11.03 6.85 -5.47
N ARG A 87 -12.32 6.49 -5.57
CA ARG A 87 -12.98 6.22 -6.86
C ARG A 87 -12.97 7.44 -7.78
N VAL A 88 -13.25 8.63 -7.25
CA VAL A 88 -13.23 9.89 -8.02
C VAL A 88 -11.83 10.23 -8.51
N MET A 89 -10.80 10.00 -7.69
CA MET A 89 -9.42 10.25 -8.12
C MET A 89 -8.96 9.28 -9.21
N MET A 90 -9.31 7.99 -9.10
CA MET A 90 -8.99 7.02 -10.14
C MET A 90 -9.57 7.39 -11.51
N THR A 91 -10.79 7.94 -11.56
CA THR A 91 -11.38 8.42 -12.82
C THR A 91 -10.66 9.65 -13.36
N LYS A 92 -10.21 10.56 -12.48
CA LYS A 92 -9.49 11.77 -12.89
C LYS A 92 -8.08 11.48 -13.40
N ASP A 93 -7.39 10.52 -12.79
CA ASP A 93 -6.03 10.14 -13.21
C ASP A 93 -6.04 9.41 -14.56
N MET A 94 -7.07 8.60 -14.83
CA MET A 94 -7.30 8.02 -16.16
C MET A 94 -7.55 9.10 -17.22
N ASP A 95 -8.36 10.11 -16.92
CA ASP A 95 -8.63 11.21 -17.85
C ASP A 95 -7.39 12.08 -18.12
N ASN A 96 -6.48 12.16 -17.15
CA ASN A 96 -5.22 12.90 -17.26
C ASN A 96 -4.08 12.11 -17.92
N GLY A 97 -4.33 10.87 -18.36
CA GLY A 97 -3.32 10.01 -18.98
C GLY A 97 -2.20 9.55 -18.03
N VAL A 98 -2.37 9.72 -16.72
CA VAL A 98 -1.44 9.22 -15.70
C VAL A 98 -1.86 7.79 -15.39
N SER A 99 -1.05 6.82 -15.84
CA SER A 99 -1.31 5.40 -15.57
C SER A 99 -1.04 5.09 -14.09
N SER A 100 -2.04 5.29 -13.23
CA SER A 100 -2.03 4.84 -11.83
C SER A 100 -2.22 3.32 -11.81
N SER A 101 -1.18 2.54 -12.13
CA SER A 101 -1.29 1.08 -12.27
C SER A 101 -1.75 0.38 -10.99
N LEU A 102 -2.53 -0.68 -11.16
CA LEU A 102 -2.86 -1.64 -10.11
C LEU A 102 -1.69 -2.58 -9.83
N LEU A 103 -1.04 -3.06 -10.89
CA LEU A 103 0.02 -4.05 -10.83
C LEU A 103 1.38 -3.36 -10.79
N LEU A 104 2.34 -3.99 -10.13
CA LEU A 104 3.74 -3.61 -10.24
C LEU A 104 4.28 -4.13 -11.56
N ASP A 105 5.14 -3.33 -12.19
CA ASP A 105 5.86 -3.77 -13.37
C ASP A 105 6.87 -4.85 -12.95
N ASP A 106 6.85 -5.97 -13.66
CA ASP A 106 7.86 -7.02 -13.50
C ASP A 106 9.08 -6.62 -14.34
N ASP A 107 9.98 -5.83 -13.75
CA ASP A 107 11.25 -5.40 -14.37
C ASP A 107 12.29 -6.53 -14.45
N SER A 108 11.82 -7.77 -14.62
CA SER A 108 12.67 -8.93 -14.90
C SER A 108 13.31 -8.76 -16.29
N ARG A 109 14.59 -8.38 -16.30
CA ARG A 109 15.44 -8.33 -17.50
C ARG A 109 15.89 -9.72 -17.97
#